data_AF-A0A848W6C4-F1
#
_entry.id   AF-A0A848W6C4-F1
#
_cell.length_a   1.000
_cell.length_b   1.000
_cell.length_c   1.000
_cell.angle_alpha   90.00
_cell.angle_beta   90.00
_cell.angle_gamma   90.00
#
_symmetry.space_group_name_H-M   'P 1'
#
loop_
_entity.id
_entity.type
_entity.pdbx_description
1 polymer ?
#
loop_
_entity_poly.entity_id
_entity_poly.type
_entity_poly.pdbx_seq_one_letter_code
_entity_poly.pdbx_strand_id
1 'polypeptide(L)'
;MWQITRQDGVVLRLTSHDQDFVFGGNTYQAAVGYQRSDLASGTTLAVNSVDIEGILNAAAINGTDLSGGRYDYAQVRVSLVNWKDPDGDGETAIAKGFFGEVVLDEVSGSFSTELRGLTQVYAQTIIEQFGRQCRHDVGDSRCTLPILPDAIQNNTAYAVGDVVRVRKPADDIAVLHAPGASQTDIDPAPKGGGFFCT
;
A
#
# COMPACT_ATOMS: atom_id res chain seq x y z
N MET A 1 -15.98 -9.84 15.88
CA MET A 1 -15.99 -9.59 14.42
C MET A 1 -14.69 -8.94 13.99
N TRP A 2 -14.35 -9.08 12.72
CA TRP A 2 -13.12 -8.60 12.10
C TRP A 2 -13.43 -7.87 10.80
N GLN A 3 -12.74 -6.78 10.56
CA GLN A 3 -12.72 -6.10 9.28
C GLN A 3 -11.29 -5.93 8.82
N ILE A 4 -10.97 -6.45 7.64
CA ILE A 4 -9.66 -6.38 7.00
C ILE A 4 -9.82 -5.53 5.73
N THR A 5 -9.02 -4.48 5.59
CA THR A 5 -9.04 -3.58 4.44
C THR A 5 -7.69 -3.64 3.76
N ARG A 6 -7.66 -4.21 2.55
CA ARG A 6 -6.46 -4.30 1.73
C ARG A 6 -6.09 -2.95 1.12
N GLN A 7 -4.85 -2.82 0.68
CA GLN A 7 -4.38 -1.58 0.04
C GLN A 7 -5.10 -1.26 -1.28
N ASP A 8 -5.60 -2.28 -1.97
CA ASP A 8 -6.39 -2.14 -3.19
C ASP A 8 -7.88 -1.81 -2.94
N GLY A 9 -8.26 -1.56 -1.68
CA GLY A 9 -9.60 -1.14 -1.29
C GLY A 9 -10.59 -2.29 -1.07
N VAL A 10 -10.19 -3.55 -1.27
CA VAL A 10 -11.02 -4.71 -0.96
C VAL A 10 -11.21 -4.82 0.56
N VAL A 11 -12.47 -4.92 1.01
CA VAL A 11 -12.82 -5.02 2.43
C VAL A 11 -13.44 -6.39 2.72
N LEU A 12 -12.77 -7.16 3.58
CA LEU A 12 -13.26 -8.43 4.10
C LEU A 12 -13.88 -8.21 5.48
N ARG A 13 -15.02 -8.85 5.72
CA ARG A 13 -15.76 -8.79 6.97
C ARG A 13 -16.06 -10.19 7.46
N LEU A 14 -15.41 -10.56 8.56
CA LEU A 14 -15.42 -11.92 9.08
C LEU A 14 -15.94 -11.96 10.50
N THR A 15 -16.60 -13.04 10.87
CA THR A 15 -17.02 -13.30 12.24
C THR A 15 -16.58 -14.67 12.74
N SER A 16 -16.30 -14.73 14.04
CA SER A 16 -16.10 -15.98 14.78
C SER A 16 -17.41 -16.60 15.26
N HIS A 17 -18.54 -15.92 15.02
CA HIS A 17 -19.85 -16.51 15.20
C HIS A 17 -20.03 -17.61 14.14
N ASP A 18 -20.81 -18.64 14.48
CA ASP A 18 -21.14 -19.74 13.56
C ASP A 18 -22.13 -19.36 12.45
N GLN A 19 -22.59 -18.12 12.39
CA GLN A 19 -23.59 -17.62 11.46
C GLN A 19 -23.25 -16.20 11.01
N ASP A 20 -23.61 -15.90 9.77
CA ASP A 20 -23.53 -14.56 9.21
C ASP A 20 -24.48 -13.63 9.96
N PHE A 21 -24.06 -12.39 10.19
CA PHE A 21 -24.93 -11.34 10.72
C PHE A 21 -24.61 -10.00 10.08
N VAL A 22 -25.53 -9.05 10.21
CA VAL A 22 -25.39 -7.69 9.68
C VAL A 22 -25.07 -6.74 10.82
N PHE A 23 -24.11 -5.84 10.59
CA PHE A 23 -23.77 -4.74 11.49
C PHE A 23 -23.39 -3.51 10.68
N GLY A 24 -23.97 -2.36 11.03
CA GLY A 24 -23.75 -1.10 10.32
C GLY A 24 -24.07 -1.20 8.82
N GLY A 25 -25.09 -1.98 8.45
CA GLY A 25 -25.48 -2.24 7.06
C GLY A 25 -24.52 -3.15 6.27
N ASN A 26 -23.53 -3.78 6.92
CA ASN A 26 -22.58 -4.68 6.27
C ASN A 26 -22.72 -6.11 6.81
N THR A 27 -22.67 -7.09 5.91
CA THR A 27 -22.65 -8.51 6.29
C THR A 27 -21.26 -8.94 6.75
N TYR A 28 -21.19 -9.53 7.93
CA TYR A 28 -20.02 -10.23 8.45
C TYR A 28 -20.24 -11.72 8.27
N GLN A 29 -19.35 -12.35 7.49
CA GLN A 29 -19.47 -13.76 7.12
C GLN A 29 -18.82 -14.67 8.15
N ALA A 30 -19.51 -15.74 8.51
CA ALA A 30 -18.99 -16.84 9.31
C ALA A 30 -18.04 -17.67 8.42
N ALA A 31 -16.76 -17.29 8.42
CA ALA A 31 -15.74 -18.04 7.70
C ALA A 31 -15.30 -19.24 8.55
N VAL A 32 -15.72 -20.44 8.13
CA VAL A 32 -15.24 -21.71 8.69
C VAL A 32 -13.72 -21.79 8.49
N GLY A 33 -12.94 -22.05 9.54
CA GLY A 33 -11.48 -22.19 9.42
C GLY A 33 -10.67 -20.95 9.84
N TYR A 34 -11.28 -19.87 10.33
CA TYR A 34 -10.52 -18.83 11.01
C TYR A 34 -10.35 -19.17 12.50
N GLN A 35 -9.20 -19.72 12.88
CA GLN A 35 -8.78 -19.88 14.28
C GLN A 35 -8.01 -18.64 14.72
N ARG A 36 -8.23 -18.19 15.96
CA ARG A 36 -7.52 -17.06 16.55
C ARG A 36 -6.34 -17.60 17.35
N SER A 37 -5.11 -17.18 17.04
CA SER A 37 -4.04 -17.22 18.04
C SER A 37 -4.27 -16.13 19.09
N ASP A 38 -3.70 -16.36 20.28
CA ASP A 38 -3.94 -15.58 21.50
C ASP A 38 -3.64 -14.08 21.33
N LEU A 39 -4.56 -13.22 21.78
CA LEU A 39 -4.38 -11.76 21.76
C LEU A 39 -3.65 -11.32 23.04
N ALA A 40 -2.32 -11.36 23.05
CA ALA A 40 -1.53 -10.83 24.16
C ALA A 40 -1.43 -9.29 24.09
N SER A 41 -2.19 -8.57 24.92
CA SER A 41 -2.09 -7.11 25.05
C SER A 41 -1.20 -6.71 26.22
N GLY A 42 -0.04 -6.08 25.95
CA GLY A 42 0.81 -5.46 26.96
C GLY A 42 0.42 -4.01 27.27
N THR A 43 0.63 -3.56 28.52
CA THR A 43 0.30 -2.20 29.00
C THR A 43 1.45 -1.19 28.89
N THR A 44 2.54 -1.54 28.23
CA THR A 44 3.72 -0.68 28.08
C THR A 44 3.74 0.03 26.72
N LEU A 45 4.50 1.12 26.60
CA LEU A 45 4.82 1.79 25.32
C LEU A 45 5.78 0.96 24.44
N ALA A 46 6.05 -0.30 24.80
CA ALA A 46 6.71 -1.23 23.93
C ALA A 46 5.84 -1.47 22.69
N VAL A 47 6.46 -1.82 21.57
CA VAL A 47 5.73 -2.21 20.36
C VAL A 47 4.76 -3.32 20.73
N ASN A 48 3.46 -3.01 20.72
CA ASN A 48 2.42 -4.00 20.88
C ASN A 48 2.31 -4.74 19.54
N SER A 49 3.14 -5.76 19.38
CA SER A 49 3.02 -6.76 18.32
C SER A 49 2.14 -7.89 18.84
N VAL A 50 1.07 -8.20 18.12
CA VAL A 50 0.23 -9.35 18.41
C VAL A 50 0.41 -10.34 17.27
N ASP A 51 0.92 -11.53 17.55
CA ASP A 51 1.09 -12.55 16.52
C ASP A 51 -0.27 -13.16 16.16
N ILE A 52 -0.64 -13.07 14.88
CA ILE A 52 -1.88 -13.64 14.36
C ILE A 52 -1.53 -14.84 13.46
N GLU A 53 -2.01 -15.99 13.87
CA GLU A 53 -2.04 -17.20 13.06
C GLU A 53 -3.48 -17.44 12.59
N GLY A 54 -3.66 -17.74 11.30
CA GLY A 54 -4.96 -18.03 10.71
C GLY A 54 -4.87 -19.20 9.72
N ILE A 55 -5.93 -19.98 9.60
CA ILE A 55 -6.02 -21.07 8.61
C ILE A 55 -6.76 -20.55 7.36
N LEU A 56 -6.33 -20.99 6.18
CA LEU A 56 -6.93 -20.58 4.91
C LEU A 56 -8.36 -21.11 4.79
N ASN A 57 -9.29 -20.23 4.45
CA ASN A 57 -10.54 -20.63 3.80
C ASN A 57 -10.62 -19.88 2.46
N ALA A 58 -10.63 -20.66 1.37
CA ALA A 58 -10.69 -20.15 0.00
C ALA A 58 -11.88 -19.21 -0.29
N ALA A 59 -12.95 -19.27 0.51
CA ALA A 59 -14.09 -18.36 0.38
C ALA A 59 -13.82 -16.94 0.93
N ALA A 60 -12.92 -16.82 1.90
CA ALA A 60 -12.65 -15.55 2.59
C ALA A 60 -11.27 -14.99 2.26
N ILE A 61 -10.21 -15.80 2.33
CA ILE A 61 -8.83 -15.38 2.10
C ILE A 61 -8.16 -16.39 1.15
N ASN A 62 -7.87 -15.97 -0.07
CA ASN A 62 -7.30 -16.82 -1.10
C ASN A 62 -5.76 -16.89 -0.97
N GLY A 63 -5.19 -18.10 -1.06
CA GLY A 63 -3.74 -18.33 -1.10
C GLY A 63 -3.03 -17.59 -2.24
N THR A 64 -3.65 -17.44 -3.42
CA THR A 64 -3.07 -16.65 -4.53
C THR A 64 -2.93 -15.18 -4.19
N ASP A 65 -3.88 -14.62 -3.43
CA ASP A 65 -3.81 -13.22 -3.03
C ASP A 65 -2.80 -13.02 -1.90
N LEU A 66 -2.65 -14.00 -1.02
CA LEU A 66 -1.63 -14.01 0.03
C LEU A 66 -0.23 -14.10 -0.55
N SER A 67 0.05 -15.06 -1.44
CA SER A 67 1.37 -15.18 -2.09
C SER A 67 1.68 -13.99 -3.01
N GLY A 68 0.65 -13.31 -3.52
CA GLY A 68 0.78 -12.04 -4.24
C GLY A 68 0.98 -10.80 -3.34
N GLY A 69 1.11 -10.96 -2.02
CA GLY A 69 1.36 -9.86 -1.08
C GLY A 69 0.18 -8.88 -0.91
N ARG A 70 -1.02 -9.23 -1.38
CA ARG A 70 -2.18 -8.30 -1.38
C ARG A 70 -2.70 -7.98 0.02
N TYR A 71 -2.34 -8.81 1.01
CA TYR A 71 -2.69 -8.62 2.41
C TYR A 71 -1.58 -7.94 3.20
N ASP A 72 -0.41 -7.69 2.61
CA ASP A 72 0.68 -7.00 3.29
C ASP A 72 0.25 -5.58 3.66
N TYR A 73 0.46 -5.24 4.93
CA TYR A 73 0.04 -3.97 5.50
C TYR A 73 -1.47 -3.68 5.38
N ALA A 74 -2.31 -4.71 5.21
CA ALA A 74 -3.76 -4.54 5.27
C ALA A 74 -4.17 -4.00 6.64
N GLN A 75 -5.09 -3.03 6.66
CA GLN A 75 -5.60 -2.49 7.91
C GLN A 75 -6.60 -3.47 8.53
N VAL A 76 -6.45 -3.72 9.82
CA VAL A 76 -7.29 -4.67 10.55
C VAL A 76 -7.94 -3.99 11.74
N ARG A 77 -9.24 -4.25 11.90
CA ARG A 77 -10.03 -3.89 13.08
C ARG A 77 -10.68 -5.14 13.65
N VAL A 78 -10.51 -5.33 14.95
CA VAL A 78 -11.10 -6.41 15.74
C VAL A 78 -12.02 -5.81 16.79
N SER A 79 -13.27 -6.25 16.80
CA SER A 79 -14.28 -5.72 17.73
C SER A 79 -15.12 -6.86 18.33
N LEU A 80 -15.57 -6.68 19.57
CA LEU A 80 -16.69 -7.45 20.14
C LEU A 80 -18.01 -6.79 19.74
N VAL A 81 -19.02 -7.61 19.51
CA VAL A 81 -20.39 -7.17 19.21
C VAL A 81 -21.35 -8.22 19.76
N ASN A 82 -22.48 -7.78 20.30
CA ASN A 82 -23.57 -8.68 20.65
C ASN A 82 -24.29 -9.11 19.36
N TRP A 83 -24.12 -10.34 18.94
CA TRP A 83 -24.74 -10.85 17.72
C TRP A 83 -26.28 -10.89 17.75
N LYS A 84 -26.90 -10.87 18.94
CA LYS A 84 -28.37 -10.83 19.08
C LYS A 84 -28.97 -9.46 18.80
N ASP A 85 -28.20 -8.41 19.07
CA ASP A 85 -28.59 -7.02 18.78
C ASP A 85 -27.34 -6.20 18.40
N PRO A 86 -26.77 -6.43 17.20
CA PRO A 86 -25.47 -5.88 16.83
C PRO A 86 -25.49 -4.36 16.76
N ASP A 87 -26.53 -3.79 16.16
CA ASP A 87 -26.65 -2.36 15.96
C ASP A 87 -27.17 -1.62 17.21
N GLY A 88 -27.94 -2.29 18.08
CA GLY A 88 -28.44 -1.72 19.33
C GLY A 88 -27.38 -1.55 20.41
N ASP A 89 -26.56 -2.58 20.63
CA ASP A 89 -25.49 -2.56 21.65
C ASP A 89 -24.18 -1.93 21.13
N GLY A 90 -24.03 -1.84 19.81
CA GLY A 90 -22.84 -1.32 19.16
C GLY A 90 -21.63 -2.25 19.25
N GLU A 91 -20.47 -1.73 18.86
CA GLU A 91 -19.20 -2.46 18.93
C GLU A 91 -18.30 -1.98 20.07
N THR A 92 -17.55 -2.91 20.66
CA THR A 92 -16.40 -2.60 21.52
C THR A 92 -15.11 -2.96 20.79
N ALA A 93 -14.29 -1.96 20.47
CA ALA A 93 -13.01 -2.18 19.81
C ALA A 93 -12.05 -2.94 20.74
N ILE A 94 -11.52 -4.06 20.26
CA ILE A 94 -10.50 -4.86 20.97
C ILE A 94 -9.11 -4.45 20.47
N ALA A 95 -8.93 -4.40 19.16
CA ALA A 95 -7.64 -4.13 18.54
C ALA A 95 -7.81 -3.43 17.19
N LYS A 96 -6.84 -2.59 16.85
CA LYS A 96 -6.71 -1.97 15.54
C LYS A 96 -5.23 -1.87 15.17
N GLY A 97 -4.90 -2.22 13.93
CA GLY A 97 -3.52 -2.24 13.47
C GLY A 97 -3.41 -2.53 11.99
N PHE A 98 -2.23 -2.97 11.59
CA PHE A 98 -1.91 -3.39 10.24
C PHE A 98 -1.27 -4.77 10.28
N PHE A 99 -1.54 -5.60 9.27
CA PHE A 99 -0.72 -6.78 9.07
C PHE A 99 0.74 -6.41 8.81
N GLY A 100 1.65 -7.27 9.26
CA GLY A 100 3.03 -7.28 8.82
C GLY A 100 3.16 -7.88 7.43
N GLU A 101 4.30 -8.51 7.19
CA GLU A 101 4.47 -9.41 6.04
C GLU A 101 3.72 -10.71 6.33
N VAL A 102 2.92 -11.15 5.36
CA VAL A 102 2.14 -12.37 5.52
C VAL A 102 2.91 -13.57 4.98
N VAL A 103 3.20 -14.54 5.85
CA VAL A 103 3.88 -15.78 5.48
C VAL A 103 2.86 -16.88 5.27
N LEU A 104 2.84 -17.44 4.07
CA LEU A 104 2.00 -18.57 3.69
C LEU A 104 2.75 -19.89 3.95
N ASP A 105 2.16 -20.79 4.73
CA ASP A 105 2.58 -22.20 4.80
C ASP A 105 1.73 -23.03 3.84
N GLU A 106 2.31 -23.36 2.69
CA GLU A 106 1.65 -24.14 1.64
C GLU A 106 1.36 -25.59 2.06
N VAL A 107 2.08 -26.15 3.03
CA VAL A 107 1.93 -27.55 3.45
C VAL A 107 0.73 -27.70 4.36
N SER A 108 0.55 -26.78 5.31
CA SER A 108 -0.59 -26.78 6.23
C SER A 108 -1.80 -26.02 5.67
N GLY A 109 -1.62 -25.23 4.61
CA GLY A 109 -2.66 -24.33 4.12
C GLY A 109 -3.03 -23.29 5.19
N SER A 110 -2.04 -22.79 5.92
CA SER A 110 -2.20 -21.73 6.92
C SER A 110 -1.40 -20.50 6.53
N PHE A 111 -1.72 -19.36 7.13
CA PHE A 111 -0.90 -18.17 7.03
C PHE A 111 -0.64 -17.60 8.41
N SER A 112 0.53 -16.98 8.57
CA SER A 112 0.91 -16.28 9.79
C SER A 112 1.30 -14.85 9.44
N THR A 113 0.91 -13.92 10.29
CA THR A 113 1.29 -12.52 10.20
C THR A 113 1.22 -11.91 11.58
N GLU A 114 2.13 -11.01 11.88
CA GLU A 114 1.96 -10.14 13.04
C GLU A 114 0.92 -9.05 12.74
N LEU A 115 0.12 -8.71 13.73
CA LEU A 115 -0.67 -7.49 13.78
C LEU A 115 0.13 -6.43 14.52
N ARG A 116 0.60 -5.46 13.77
CA ARG A 116 1.34 -4.32 14.27
C ARG A 116 0.36 -3.25 14.75
N GLY A 117 0.42 -2.92 16.03
CA GLY A 117 -0.41 -1.87 16.63
C GLY A 117 -0.11 -0.47 16.09
N LEU A 118 -1.03 0.47 16.32
CA LEU A 118 -0.88 1.87 15.89
C LEU A 118 0.37 2.57 16.47
N THR A 119 0.91 2.09 17.60
CA THR A 119 2.14 2.61 18.21
C THR A 119 3.38 2.39 17.34
N GLN A 120 3.38 1.39 16.44
CA GLN A 120 4.52 1.15 15.55
C GLN A 120 4.67 2.25 14.49
N VAL A 121 3.57 2.88 14.08
CA VAL A 121 3.64 4.09 13.22
C VAL A 121 4.37 5.23 13.95
N TYR A 122 4.17 5.34 15.26
CA TYR A 122 4.83 6.35 16.10
C TYR A 122 6.26 5.97 16.54
N ALA A 123 6.62 4.68 16.47
CA ALA A 123 7.97 4.20 16.74
C ALA A 123 8.94 4.42 15.56
N GLN A 124 8.44 4.90 14.42
CA GLN A 124 9.32 5.32 13.33
C GLN A 124 10.16 6.51 13.80
N THR A 125 11.45 6.44 13.53
CA THR A 125 12.34 7.56 13.80
C THR A 125 12.01 8.69 12.82
N ILE A 126 11.11 9.59 13.21
CA ILE A 126 10.80 10.82 12.48
C ILE A 126 11.90 11.86 12.80
N ILE A 127 13.15 11.52 12.50
CA ILE A 127 14.23 12.50 12.49
C ILE A 127 14.80 12.57 11.09
N GLU A 128 15.03 13.79 10.64
CA GLU A 128 15.78 13.98 9.42
C GLU A 128 17.26 13.72 9.70
N GLN A 129 17.86 12.83 8.92
CA GLN A 129 19.31 12.67 8.94
C GLN A 129 19.93 13.86 8.20
N PHE A 130 20.79 14.61 8.88
CA PHE A 130 21.57 15.69 8.29
C PHE A 130 22.90 15.12 7.80
N GLY A 131 23.23 15.37 6.54
CA GLY A 131 24.46 14.91 5.91
C GLY A 131 24.96 15.92 4.87
N ARG A 132 26.20 15.73 4.39
CA ARG A 132 26.81 16.62 3.38
C ARG A 132 26.26 16.40 1.96
N GLN A 133 25.55 15.31 1.73
CA GLN A 133 24.95 14.97 0.44
C GLN A 133 23.48 15.39 0.41
N CYS A 134 22.99 15.80 -0.76
CA CYS A 134 21.57 15.98 -0.97
C CYS A 134 20.87 14.62 -0.87
N ARG A 135 19.84 14.53 -0.02
CA ARG A 135 19.06 13.30 0.20
C ARG A 135 17.71 13.30 -0.53
N HIS A 136 17.36 14.42 -1.16
CA HIS A 136 16.12 14.59 -1.89
C HIS A 136 16.35 14.21 -3.35
N ASP A 137 15.44 13.41 -3.90
CA ASP A 137 15.43 13.14 -5.32
C ASP A 137 15.20 14.45 -6.10
N VAL A 138 15.86 14.56 -7.24
CA VAL A 138 15.70 15.72 -8.12
C VAL A 138 14.23 15.79 -8.56
N GLY A 139 13.56 16.89 -8.21
CA GLY A 139 12.13 17.09 -8.48
C GLY A 139 11.18 16.70 -7.35
N ASP A 140 11.68 16.25 -6.19
CA ASP A 140 10.88 16.22 -4.97
C ASP A 140 10.43 17.64 -4.59
N SER A 141 9.29 17.75 -3.91
CA SER A 141 8.72 18.94 -3.28
C SER A 141 9.71 19.80 -2.47
N ARG A 142 10.78 19.19 -1.95
CA ARG A 142 11.83 19.87 -1.16
C ARG A 142 13.08 20.20 -1.98
N CYS A 143 13.21 19.65 -3.17
CA CYS A 143 14.29 19.96 -4.09
C CYS A 143 13.91 21.21 -4.90
N THR A 144 14.43 22.38 -4.52
CA THR A 144 14.16 23.66 -5.20
C THR A 144 15.08 23.93 -6.38
N LEU A 145 15.94 22.96 -6.75
CA LEU A 145 16.81 23.11 -7.89
C LEU A 145 15.98 23.19 -9.18
N PRO A 146 16.25 24.18 -10.05
CA PRO A 146 15.55 24.28 -11.32
C PRO A 146 15.93 23.08 -12.19
N ILE A 147 14.93 22.31 -12.62
CA ILE A 147 15.14 21.24 -13.59
C ILE A 147 15.04 21.87 -14.98
N LEU A 148 16.18 22.01 -15.63
CA LEU A 148 16.28 22.51 -17.00
C LEU A 148 16.35 21.33 -18.00
N PRO A 149 15.80 21.48 -19.21
CA PRO A 149 15.00 22.62 -19.69
C PRO A 149 13.57 22.61 -19.13
N ASP A 150 12.86 23.73 -19.25
CA ASP A 150 11.50 23.88 -18.73
C ASP A 150 10.52 22.87 -19.33
N ALA A 151 9.50 22.52 -18.54
CA ALA A 151 8.42 21.66 -19.02
C ALA A 151 7.58 22.39 -20.06
N ILE A 152 7.09 21.65 -21.06
CA ILE A 152 6.17 22.18 -22.06
C ILE A 152 4.96 22.85 -21.38
N GLN A 153 4.64 24.07 -21.82
CA GLN A 153 3.55 24.88 -21.30
C GLN A 153 2.41 24.93 -22.33
N ASN A 154 1.18 24.91 -21.85
CA ASN A 154 0.02 25.10 -22.71
C ASN A 154 0.05 26.52 -23.30
N ASN A 155 -0.40 26.66 -24.56
CA ASN A 155 -0.46 27.93 -25.29
C ASN A 155 0.89 28.65 -25.46
N THR A 156 2.01 27.94 -25.35
CA THR A 156 3.34 28.48 -25.67
C THR A 156 3.77 27.97 -27.03
N ALA A 157 4.18 28.89 -27.92
CA ALA A 157 4.76 28.55 -29.21
C ALA A 157 6.26 28.26 -29.03
N TYR A 158 6.74 27.18 -29.63
CA TYR A 158 8.15 26.77 -29.61
C TYR A 158 8.71 26.79 -31.04
N ALA A 159 9.94 27.26 -31.19
CA ALA A 159 10.67 27.28 -32.44
C ALA A 159 11.45 25.98 -32.67
N VAL A 160 11.74 25.67 -33.93
CA VAL A 160 12.64 24.56 -34.27
C VAL A 160 14.03 24.85 -33.69
N GLY A 161 14.51 23.98 -32.81
CA GLY A 161 15.75 24.15 -32.05
C GLY A 161 15.55 24.38 -30.55
N ASP A 162 14.32 24.69 -30.10
CA ASP A 162 14.00 24.79 -28.67
C ASP A 162 14.04 23.41 -28.01
N VAL A 163 14.69 23.31 -26.85
CA VAL A 163 14.73 22.09 -26.04
C VAL A 163 13.80 22.29 -24.85
N VAL A 164 12.78 21.43 -24.73
CA VAL A 164 11.82 21.45 -23.63
C VAL A 164 11.62 20.05 -23.07
N ARG A 165 11.21 19.97 -21.81
CA ARG A 165 10.89 18.69 -21.17
C ARG A 165 9.44 18.30 -21.43
N VAL A 166 9.24 17.14 -22.03
CA VAL A 166 7.91 16.58 -22.32
C VAL A 166 7.51 15.61 -21.20
N ARG A 167 6.28 15.73 -20.71
CA ARG A 167 5.72 14.74 -19.78
C ARG A 167 5.28 13.51 -20.57
N LYS A 168 5.94 12.37 -20.36
CA LYS A 168 5.49 11.08 -20.91
C LYS A 168 4.36 10.50 -20.02
N PRO A 169 3.26 9.99 -20.61
CA PRO A 169 2.46 8.94 -20.00
C PRO A 169 3.32 7.67 -19.87
N ALA A 170 3.01 6.79 -18.91
CA ALA A 170 3.87 5.68 -18.51
C ALA A 170 4.31 4.71 -19.63
N ASP A 171 3.60 4.65 -20.78
CA ASP A 171 3.78 3.62 -21.80
C ASP A 171 4.14 4.11 -23.22
N ASP A 172 4.55 5.38 -23.44
CA ASP A 172 4.77 5.87 -24.81
C ASP A 172 6.17 6.44 -25.09
N ILE A 173 6.74 6.07 -26.25
CA ILE A 173 7.91 6.75 -26.83
C ILE A 173 7.39 7.99 -27.55
N ALA A 174 7.26 9.10 -26.82
CA ALA A 174 6.86 10.38 -27.40
C ALA A 174 7.84 10.85 -28.49
N VAL A 175 7.52 10.58 -29.75
CA VAL A 175 8.13 11.24 -30.91
C VAL A 175 7.35 12.54 -31.13
N LEU A 176 7.99 13.69 -30.87
CA LEU A 176 7.40 14.99 -31.17
C LEU A 176 7.28 15.14 -32.69
N HIS A 177 6.06 15.25 -33.21
CA HIS A 177 5.84 15.71 -34.58
C HIS A 177 5.60 17.22 -34.55
N ALA A 178 6.61 17.98 -34.97
CA ALA A 178 6.39 19.37 -35.34
C ALA A 178 5.52 19.42 -36.62
N PRO A 179 4.56 20.35 -36.73
CA PRO A 179 3.82 20.53 -37.99
C PRO A 179 4.82 20.97 -39.08
N GLY A 180 5.24 20.01 -39.93
CA GLY A 180 6.14 20.23 -41.07
C GLY A 180 7.38 19.33 -41.17
N ALA A 181 7.68 18.45 -40.21
CA ALA A 181 8.85 17.57 -40.28
C ALA A 181 8.53 16.22 -40.95
N SER A 182 9.19 15.89 -42.06
CA SER A 182 9.14 14.57 -42.69
C SER A 182 10.01 13.56 -41.93
N GLN A 183 9.57 12.30 -41.91
CA GLN A 183 10.00 11.20 -41.04
C GLN A 183 11.46 10.69 -41.22
N THR A 184 12.33 11.38 -41.96
CA THR A 184 13.57 10.78 -42.49
C THR A 184 14.84 10.99 -41.68
N ASP A 185 14.85 11.81 -40.62
CA ASP A 185 16.10 12.14 -39.89
C ASP A 185 16.05 11.74 -38.40
N ILE A 186 15.80 10.46 -38.12
CA ILE A 186 15.92 9.91 -36.75
C ILE A 186 17.22 9.11 -36.66
N ASP A 187 18.26 9.74 -36.11
CA ASP A 187 19.48 9.05 -35.69
C ASP A 187 19.21 8.27 -34.38
N PRO A 188 19.70 7.02 -34.23
CA PRO A 188 19.49 6.23 -33.02
C PRO A 188 20.28 6.79 -31.84
N ALA A 189 19.62 6.86 -30.68
CA ALA A 189 20.16 7.39 -29.42
C ALA A 189 21.51 6.75 -29.03
N PRO A 190 22.50 7.53 -28.55
CA PRO A 190 23.73 6.97 -28.02
C PRO A 190 23.46 6.28 -26.68
N LYS A 191 23.93 5.02 -26.58
CA LYS A 191 23.86 4.22 -25.36
C LYS A 191 24.81 4.78 -24.30
N GLY A 192 24.26 5.05 -23.12
CA GLY A 192 24.88 4.94 -21.80
C GLY A 192 26.25 5.60 -21.59
N GLY A 193 26.26 6.77 -20.96
CA GLY A 193 27.45 7.34 -20.33
C GLY A 193 27.07 7.97 -19.00
N GLY A 194 27.54 7.38 -17.90
CA GLY A 194 27.32 7.90 -16.54
C GLY A 194 27.92 9.30 -16.38
N PHE A 195 27.17 10.20 -15.74
CA PHE A 195 27.62 11.55 -15.44
C PHE A 195 28.05 11.64 -13.97
N PHE A 196 29.34 11.83 -13.74
CA PHE A 196 29.89 12.32 -12.48
C PHE A 196 29.93 13.85 -12.54
N CYS A 197 29.29 14.53 -11.59
CA CYS A 197 29.43 15.97 -11.43
C CYS A 197 30.63 16.27 -10.51
N THR A 198 31.61 17.02 -11.03
CA THR A 198 32.54 17.85 -10.24
C THR A 198 32.01 19.26 -10.13
#